data_AF-A0A7S4RSI8-F1
#
_entry.id   AF-A0A7S4RSI8-F1
#
_cell.length_a   1.000
_cell.length_b   1.000
_cell.length_c   1.000
_cell.angle_alpha   90.00
_cell.angle_beta   90.00
_cell.angle_gamma   90.00
#
_symmetry.space_group_name_H-M   'P 1'
#
loop_
_entity.id
_entity.type
_entity.pdbx_description
1 polymer ?
#
loop_
_entity_poly.entity_id
_entity_poly.type
_entity_poly.pdbx_seq_one_letter_code
_entity_poly.pdbx_strand_id
1 'polypeptide(L)'
;RRVLYDVDQRVRDLDVEMVEPEETHLSLQTRKDRRVLYDVFPPKIADSLREGKKVEPESRELVTIFFSDVVGFTEISSKLSPLKISDMLDRMYTRFDELSRRHDVFKVETIGDAY
;
A
#
# COMPACT_ATOMS: atom_id res chain seq x y z
N ARG A 1 54.59 3.52 25.69
CA ARG A 1 53.69 2.36 25.50
C ARG A 1 52.21 2.76 25.70
N ARG A 2 51.75 3.83 25.03
CA ARG A 2 50.35 4.32 25.09
C ARG A 2 49.80 4.79 23.73
N VAL A 3 50.64 4.83 22.68
CA VAL A 3 50.26 5.35 21.35
C VAL A 3 49.77 4.27 20.38
N LEU A 4 50.11 2.99 20.63
CA LEU A 4 49.64 1.85 19.81
C LEU A 4 48.18 1.47 20.10
N TYR A 5 47.66 1.77 21.30
CA TYR A 5 46.26 1.51 21.64
C TYR A 5 45.28 2.52 21.00
N ASP A 6 45.73 3.77 20.76
CA ASP A 6 44.88 4.81 20.15
C ASP A 6 44.71 4.63 18.64
N VAL A 7 45.70 4.06 17.95
CA VAL A 7 45.61 3.77 16.51
C VAL A 7 44.69 2.56 16.28
N ASP A 8 44.76 1.55 17.15
CA ASP A 8 43.94 0.35 17.07
C ASP A 8 42.46 0.59 17.43
N GLN A 9 42.17 1.64 18.20
CA GLN A 9 40.80 2.12 18.46
C GLN A 9 40.26 2.95 17.28
N ARG A 10 41.06 3.86 16.71
CA ARG A 10 40.63 4.67 15.56
C ARG A 10 40.39 3.88 14.27
N VAL A 11 41.10 2.77 14.06
CA VAL A 11 40.84 1.88 12.91
C VAL A 11 39.53 1.11 13.11
N ARG A 12 39.18 0.70 14.34
CA ARG A 12 37.89 0.04 14.63
C ARG A 12 36.69 0.98 14.57
N ASP A 13 36.88 2.25 14.94
CA ASP A 13 35.80 3.24 14.87
C ASP A 13 35.52 3.68 13.40
N LEU A 14 36.51 3.58 12.50
CA LEU A 14 36.32 3.80 11.06
C LEU A 14 35.60 2.63 10.36
N ASP A 15 35.66 1.41 10.91
CA ASP A 15 34.96 0.23 10.36
C ASP A 15 33.46 0.19 10.75
N VAL A 16 33.03 0.98 11.74
CA VAL A 16 31.63 0.99 12.22
C VAL A 16 30.78 2.10 11.57
N GLU A 17 31.39 3.13 10.98
CA GLU A 17 30.66 4.25 10.37
C GLU A 17 30.32 4.07 8.88
N MET A 18 30.76 3.00 8.21
CA MET A 18 30.50 2.78 6.78
C MET A 18 29.74 1.48 6.42
N VAL A 19 29.09 0.84 7.38
CA VAL A 19 28.08 -0.20 7.12
C VAL A 19 26.70 0.41 7.42
N GLU A 20 26.24 1.38 6.62
CA GLU A 20 25.34 1.19 5.46
C GLU A 20 24.00 1.94 5.69
N PRO A 21 23.93 3.26 5.40
CA PRO A 21 22.65 3.89 5.13
C PRO A 21 21.95 3.25 3.90
N GLU A 22 22.69 2.60 2.99
CA GLU A 22 22.15 1.88 1.82
C GLU A 22 21.41 0.60 2.19
N GLU A 23 21.95 -0.34 2.98
CA GLU A 23 21.19 -1.52 3.47
C GLU A 23 19.92 -1.12 4.27
N THR A 24 20.01 -0.06 5.08
CA THR A 24 18.86 0.45 5.83
C THR A 24 17.82 1.09 4.90
N HIS A 25 18.26 1.85 3.90
CA HIS A 25 17.37 2.43 2.90
C HIS A 25 16.73 1.35 2.03
N LEU A 26 17.51 0.40 1.53
CA LEU A 26 17.07 -0.71 0.70
C LEU A 26 16.07 -1.60 1.45
N SER A 27 16.32 -1.90 2.73
CA SER A 27 15.39 -2.65 3.56
C SER A 27 14.09 -1.87 3.82
N LEU A 28 14.14 -0.56 4.02
CA LEU A 28 12.94 0.28 4.16
C LEU A 28 12.14 0.39 2.85
N GLN A 29 12.79 0.56 1.70
CA GLN A 29 12.14 0.57 0.40
C GLN A 29 11.49 -0.79 0.12
N THR A 30 12.23 -1.89 0.33
CA THR A 30 11.71 -3.26 0.19
C THR A 30 10.49 -3.50 1.08
N ARG A 31 10.47 -2.96 2.30
CA ARG A 31 9.31 -3.08 3.20
C ARG A 31 8.10 -2.26 2.74
N LYS A 32 8.33 -1.06 2.18
CA LYS A 32 7.25 -0.23 1.62
C LYS A 32 6.66 -0.88 0.38
N ASP A 33 7.49 -1.36 -0.54
CA ASP A 33 7.06 -2.04 -1.76
C ASP A 33 6.24 -3.29 -1.44
N ARG A 34 6.66 -4.07 -0.43
CA ARG A 34 5.89 -5.21 0.05
C ARG A 34 4.51 -4.80 0.55
N ARG A 35 4.41 -3.72 1.33
CA ARG A 35 3.12 -3.28 1.88
C ARG A 35 2.15 -2.87 0.79
N VAL A 36 2.62 -2.09 -0.19
CA VAL A 36 1.79 -1.60 -1.30
C VAL A 36 1.20 -2.76 -2.10
N LEU A 37 1.95 -3.86 -2.29
CA LEU A 37 1.47 -5.01 -3.03
C LEU A 37 0.23 -5.67 -2.39
N TYR A 38 0.20 -5.77 -1.06
CA TYR A 38 -0.95 -6.33 -0.32
C TYR A 38 -2.07 -5.31 -0.10
N ASP A 39 -1.80 -4.02 -0.22
CA ASP A 39 -2.83 -2.97 -0.19
C ASP A 39 -3.62 -2.94 -1.52
N VAL A 40 -3.01 -3.38 -2.64
CA VAL A 40 -3.61 -3.35 -3.98
C VAL A 40 -4.20 -4.70 -4.41
N PHE A 41 -3.54 -5.82 -4.08
CA PHE A 41 -3.93 -7.15 -4.56
C PHE A 41 -4.35 -8.10 -3.44
N PRO A 42 -5.25 -9.07 -3.71
CA PRO A 42 -5.51 -10.17 -2.80
C PRO A 42 -4.21 -10.90 -2.41
N PRO A 43 -4.10 -11.43 -1.18
CA PRO A 43 -2.86 -12.06 -0.68
C PRO A 43 -2.26 -13.10 -1.64
N LYS A 44 -3.09 -13.97 -2.22
CA LYS A 44 -2.68 -15.00 -3.19
C LYS A 44 -2.01 -14.41 -4.44
N ILE A 45 -2.56 -13.31 -4.96
CA ILE A 45 -2.03 -12.62 -6.14
C ILE A 45 -0.75 -11.86 -5.78
N ALA A 46 -0.76 -11.16 -4.64
CA ALA A 46 0.42 -10.45 -4.12
C ALA A 46 1.61 -11.41 -3.90
N ASP A 47 1.39 -12.57 -3.30
CA ASP A 47 2.44 -13.58 -3.09
C ASP A 47 2.99 -14.12 -4.43
N SER A 48 2.11 -14.37 -5.40
CA SER A 48 2.52 -14.85 -6.73
C SER A 48 3.37 -13.80 -7.47
N LEU A 49 2.97 -12.54 -7.43
CA LEU A 49 3.72 -11.42 -8.02
C LEU A 49 5.07 -11.22 -7.33
N ARG A 50 5.12 -11.35 -6.00
CA ARG A 50 6.35 -11.26 -5.21
C ARG A 50 7.35 -12.36 -5.59
N GLU A 51 6.87 -13.55 -5.90
CA GLU A 51 7.69 -14.68 -6.35
C GLU A 51 8.09 -14.57 -7.83
N GLY A 52 7.73 -13.49 -8.52
CA GLY A 52 7.99 -13.30 -9.95
C GLY A 52 7.19 -14.26 -10.84
N LYS A 53 6.14 -14.89 -10.30
CA LYS A 53 5.30 -15.82 -11.04
C LYS A 53 4.25 -15.06 -11.84
N LYS A 54 3.97 -15.56 -13.04
CA LYS A 54 2.86 -15.07 -13.85
C LYS A 54 1.54 -15.45 -13.17
N VAL A 55 0.64 -14.48 -13.04
CA VAL A 55 -0.71 -14.68 -12.52
C VAL A 55 -1.62 -15.04 -13.69
N GLU A 56 -2.12 -16.28 -13.70
CA GLU A 56 -3.07 -16.72 -14.71
C GLU A 56 -4.51 -16.36 -14.30
N PRO A 57 -5.41 -16.07 -15.26
CA PRO A 57 -6.82 -15.80 -14.96
C PRO A 57 -7.48 -16.98 -14.24
N GLU A 58 -8.23 -16.68 -13.18
CA GLU A 58 -8.94 -17.69 -12.37
C GLU A 58 -10.45 -17.58 -12.62
N SER A 59 -11.10 -18.73 -12.83
CA SER A 59 -12.57 -18.80 -12.87
C SER A 59 -13.10 -19.25 -11.52
N ARG A 60 -14.24 -18.70 -11.10
CA ARG A 60 -14.94 -19.05 -9.87
C ARG A 60 -16.38 -19.37 -10.20
N GLU A 61 -16.85 -20.53 -9.76
CA GLU A 61 -18.21 -21.02 -10.03
C GLU A 61 -19.28 -20.21 -9.29
N LEU A 62 -18.94 -19.67 -8.12
CA LEU A 62 -19.86 -18.91 -7.28
C LEU A 62 -19.17 -17.64 -6.78
N VAL A 63 -19.73 -16.50 -7.17
CA VAL A 63 -19.31 -15.17 -6.72
C VAL A 63 -20.53 -14.30 -6.45
N THR A 64 -20.37 -13.30 -5.60
CA THR A 64 -21.36 -12.23 -5.40
C THR A 64 -20.66 -10.92 -5.64
N ILE A 65 -21.25 -10.07 -6.47
CA ILE A 65 -20.72 -8.76 -6.81
C ILE A 65 -21.69 -7.71 -6.28
N PHE A 66 -21.15 -6.70 -5.60
CA PHE A 66 -21.90 -5.55 -5.12
C PHE A 66 -21.51 -4.34 -5.97
N PHE A 67 -22.51 -3.56 -6.38
CA PHE A 67 -22.32 -2.30 -7.07
C PHE A 67 -23.09 -1.21 -6.32
N SER A 68 -22.47 -0.05 -6.15
CA SER A 68 -23.11 1.13 -5.61
C SER A 68 -22.74 2.38 -6.38
N ASP A 69 -23.64 3.35 -6.40
CA ASP A 69 -23.49 4.62 -7.12
C ASP A 69 -24.13 5.75 -6.32
N VAL A 70 -23.59 6.97 -6.42
CA VAL A 70 -24.11 8.12 -5.66
C VAL A 70 -25.20 8.81 -6.48
N VAL A 71 -26.45 8.64 -6.03
CA VAL A 71 -27.59 9.28 -6.68
C VAL A 71 -27.42 10.80 -6.73
N GLY A 72 -27.43 11.35 -7.95
CA GLY A 72 -27.34 12.80 -8.18
C GLY A 72 -25.93 13.37 -8.07
N PHE A 73 -24.88 12.54 -8.11
CA PHE A 73 -23.49 13.01 -7.99
C PHE A 73 -23.10 14.10 -8.98
N THR A 74 -23.53 14.01 -10.25
CA THR A 74 -23.29 15.05 -11.27
C THR A 74 -23.83 16.42 -10.84
N GLU A 75 -25.01 16.46 -10.23
CA GLU A 75 -25.58 17.71 -9.76
C GLU A 75 -24.83 18.24 -8.54
N ILE A 76 -24.49 17.36 -7.60
CA ILE A 76 -23.75 17.72 -6.38
C ILE A 76 -22.35 18.24 -6.73
N SER A 77 -21.64 17.55 -7.61
CA SER A 77 -20.29 17.92 -8.08
C SER A 77 -20.27 19.22 -8.88
N SER A 78 -21.37 19.57 -9.55
CA SER A 78 -21.49 20.86 -10.25
C SER A 78 -21.61 22.07 -9.30
N LYS A 79 -22.07 21.86 -8.06
CA LYS A 79 -22.37 22.92 -7.08
C LYS A 79 -21.29 23.09 -6.00
N LEU A 80 -20.57 22.03 -5.69
CA LEU A 80 -19.57 22.02 -4.62
C LEU A 80 -18.16 22.27 -5.15
N SER A 81 -17.30 22.83 -4.30
CA SER A 81 -15.88 22.95 -4.63
C SER A 81 -15.24 21.56 -4.69
N PRO A 82 -14.18 21.38 -5.51
CA PRO A 82 -13.47 20.10 -5.61
C PRO A 82 -13.03 19.54 -4.26
N LEU A 83 -12.57 20.42 -3.35
CA LEU A 83 -12.15 20.02 -2.01
C LEU A 83 -13.31 19.42 -1.19
N LYS A 84 -14.52 19.99 -1.29
CA LYS A 84 -15.70 19.48 -0.58
C LYS A 84 -16.20 18.15 -1.15
N ILE A 85 -16.11 17.98 -2.47
CA ILE A 85 -16.45 16.71 -3.13
C ILE A 85 -15.46 15.62 -2.73
N SER A 86 -14.16 15.94 -2.73
CA SER A 86 -13.11 15.04 -2.31
C SER A 86 -13.31 14.57 -0.87
N ASP A 87 -13.60 15.48 0.07
CA ASP A 87 -13.88 15.15 1.48
C ASP A 87 -15.14 14.26 1.63
N MET A 88 -16.19 14.55 0.86
CA MET A 88 -17.41 13.74 0.87
C MET A 88 -17.14 12.30 0.43
N LEU A 89 -16.43 12.14 -0.71
CA LEU A 89 -16.09 10.81 -1.24
C LEU A 89 -15.13 10.06 -0.31
N ASP A 90 -14.11 10.74 0.22
CA ASP A 90 -13.14 10.14 1.15
C ASP A 90 -13.83 9.57 2.40
N ARG A 91 -14.78 10.32 2.97
CA ARG A 91 -15.58 9.85 4.11
C ARG A 91 -16.44 8.64 3.76
N MET A 92 -17.06 8.62 2.59
CA MET A 92 -17.89 7.50 2.15
C MET A 92 -17.05 6.25 1.91
N TYR A 93 -15.98 6.38 1.12
CA TYR A 93 -15.06 5.29 0.80
C TYR A 93 -14.36 4.76 2.03
N THR A 94 -13.96 5.61 2.98
CA THR A 94 -13.38 5.16 4.25
C THR A 94 -14.35 4.24 5.01
N ARG A 95 -15.65 4.59 5.04
CA ARG A 95 -16.66 3.75 5.71
C ARG A 95 -16.91 2.44 4.97
N PHE A 96 -16.94 2.46 3.65
CA PHE A 96 -17.06 1.22 2.88
C PHE A 96 -15.80 0.35 3.03
N ASP A 97 -14.60 0.92 3.01
CA ASP A 97 -13.35 0.20 3.22
C ASP A 97 -13.25 -0.42 4.63
N GLU A 98 -13.82 0.23 5.65
CA GLU A 98 -14.01 -0.35 6.98
C GLU A 98 -14.96 -1.56 6.96
N LEU A 99 -16.08 -1.48 6.24
CA LEU A 99 -17.04 -2.57 6.13
C LEU A 99 -16.49 -3.74 5.31
N SER A 100 -15.86 -3.46 4.16
CA SER A 100 -15.23 -4.47 3.30
C SER A 100 -14.20 -5.28 4.07
N ARG A 101 -13.32 -4.61 4.83
CA ARG A 101 -12.35 -5.29 5.71
C ARG A 101 -13.02 -6.11 6.82
N ARG A 102 -14.10 -5.60 7.42
CA ARG A 102 -14.83 -6.29 8.50
C ARG A 102 -15.50 -7.58 8.00
N HIS A 103 -15.99 -7.57 6.76
CA HIS A 103 -16.72 -8.69 6.17
C HIS A 103 -15.86 -9.58 5.26
N ASP A 104 -14.54 -9.34 5.22
CA ASP A 104 -13.59 -10.06 4.34
C ASP A 104 -14.00 -10.02 2.86
N VAL A 105 -14.55 -8.88 2.43
CA VAL A 105 -14.93 -8.62 1.05
C VAL A 105 -13.77 -7.94 0.32
N PHE A 106 -13.42 -8.47 -0.85
CA PHE A 106 -12.41 -7.86 -1.70
C PHE A 106 -12.98 -6.66 -2.46
N LYS A 107 -12.37 -5.49 -2.26
CA LYS A 107 -12.68 -4.26 -2.98
C LYS A 107 -12.06 -4.29 -4.38
N VAL A 108 -12.86 -3.98 -5.38
CA VAL A 108 -12.41 -3.76 -6.76
C VAL A 108 -12.16 -2.26 -6.98
N GLU A 109 -11.44 -1.88 -8.03
CA GLU A 109 -11.24 -0.47 -8.38
C GLU A 109 -12.57 0.26 -8.59
N THR A 110 -12.66 1.47 -8.01
CA THR A 110 -13.80 2.37 -8.12
C THR A 110 -13.72 3.19 -9.40
N ILE A 111 -14.86 3.59 -9.97
CA ILE A 111 -14.91 4.48 -11.15
C ILE A 111 -15.80 5.68 -10.81
N GLY A 112 -15.19 6.86 -10.70
CA GLY A 112 -15.91 8.08 -10.34
C GLY A 112 -16.45 8.01 -8.92
N ASP A 113 -17.77 8.10 -8.79
CA ASP A 113 -18.54 7.99 -7.55
C ASP A 113 -19.10 6.58 -7.27
N ALA A 114 -18.89 5.64 -8.20
CA ALA A 114 -19.28 4.26 -8.03
C ALA A 114 -18.24 3.47 -7.21
N TYR A 115 -18.74 2.70 -6.23
CA TYR A 115 -17.95 1.80 -5.38
C TYR A 115 -18.35 0.35 -5.58
#